data_AF-A0A7K3MAA7-F1
#
_entry.id   AF-A0A7K3MAA7-F1
#
_cell.length_a   1.000
_cell.length_b   1.000
_cell.length_c   1.000
_cell.angle_alpha   90.00
_cell.angle_beta   90.00
_cell.angle_gamma   90.00
#
_symmetry.space_group_name_H-M   'P 1'
#
loop_
_entity.id
_entity.type
_entity.pdbx_description
1 polymer ?
#
loop_
_entity_poly.entity_id
_entity_poly.type
_entity_poly.pdbx_seq_one_letter_code
_entity_poly.pdbx_strand_id
1 'polypeptide(L)'
;MRTALVILHAAPGVAGVLTGLLALSPPRPDDGRRRWRDLYVGCIAILIVGMVALVVYDWAELDTAARVAFAGLGGLAAIMGFRLWRAHREASDQPHGWQRRYIDHVFFTYVSLWIGLLIVPALNTPAPQVAVPIVVLAVLGTGHVLLTRYKRGVLSHDAQPT
;
A
#
# COMPACT_ATOMS: atom_id res chain seq x y z
N MET A 1 -21.95 -5.95 -14.08
CA MET A 1 -20.59 -5.38 -14.30
C MET A 1 -20.00 -4.77 -13.03
N ARG A 2 -20.71 -3.85 -12.35
CA ARG A 2 -20.25 -3.20 -11.10
C ARG A 2 -19.76 -4.17 -10.02
N THR A 3 -20.53 -5.22 -9.71
CA THR A 3 -20.14 -6.24 -8.71
C THR A 3 -18.85 -6.96 -9.08
N ALA A 4 -18.64 -7.26 -10.37
CA ALA A 4 -17.42 -7.91 -10.84
C ALA A 4 -16.20 -6.99 -10.70
N LEU A 5 -16.33 -5.70 -11.00
CA LEU A 5 -15.27 -4.70 -10.79
C LEU A 5 -14.94 -4.52 -9.32
N VAL A 6 -15.96 -4.51 -8.45
CA VAL A 6 -15.78 -4.43 -7.00
C VAL A 6 -15.05 -5.66 -6.47
N ILE A 7 -15.43 -6.88 -6.88
CA ILE A 7 -14.75 -8.11 -6.47
C ILE A 7 -13.30 -8.12 -7.00
N LEU A 8 -13.12 -7.75 -8.27
CA LEU A 8 -11.81 -7.67 -8.93
C LEU A 8 -10.89 -6.63 -8.26
N HIS A 9 -11.44 -5.61 -7.60
CA HIS A 9 -10.67 -4.63 -6.86
C HIS A 9 -10.44 -5.06 -5.39
N ALA A 10 -11.47 -5.57 -4.72
CA ALA A 10 -11.42 -5.94 -3.32
C ALA A 10 -10.52 -7.17 -3.06
N ALA A 11 -10.57 -8.19 -3.92
CA ALA A 11 -9.77 -9.40 -3.74
C ALA A 11 -8.25 -9.12 -3.81
N PRO A 12 -7.72 -8.37 -4.79
CA PRO A 12 -6.33 -7.91 -4.77
C PRO A 12 -6.02 -6.96 -3.62
N GLY A 13 -7.00 -6.20 -3.11
CA GLY A 13 -6.85 -5.41 -1.89
C GLY A 13 -6.48 -6.28 -0.70
N VAL A 14 -7.28 -7.30 -0.43
CA VAL A 14 -7.04 -8.25 0.67
C VAL A 14 -5.74 -9.01 0.45
N ALA A 15 -5.50 -9.53 -0.76
CA ALA A 15 -4.27 -10.23 -1.09
C ALA A 15 -3.02 -9.32 -0.95
N GLY A 16 -3.14 -8.05 -1.32
CA GLY A 16 -2.09 -7.04 -1.17
C GLY A 16 -1.73 -6.77 0.30
N VAL A 17 -2.72 -6.73 1.20
CA VAL A 17 -2.46 -6.66 2.65
C VAL A 17 -1.70 -7.90 3.12
N LEU A 18 -2.15 -9.09 2.75
CA LEU A 18 -1.52 -10.33 3.23
C LEU A 18 -0.08 -10.47 2.71
N THR A 19 0.13 -10.17 1.44
CA THR A 19 1.45 -10.30 0.78
C THR A 19 2.41 -9.17 1.13
N GLY A 20 1.90 -7.98 1.46
CA GLY A 20 2.71 -6.83 1.85
C GLY A 20 3.59 -7.07 3.07
N LEU A 21 3.11 -7.85 4.05
CA LEU A 21 3.92 -8.26 5.21
C LEU A 21 5.17 -9.04 4.81
N LEU A 22 5.07 -9.89 3.78
CA LEU A 22 6.18 -10.69 3.28
C LEU A 22 7.10 -9.89 2.36
N ALA A 23 6.57 -8.87 1.68
CA ALA A 23 7.31 -7.98 0.79
C ALA A 23 8.17 -6.93 1.53
N LEU A 24 7.88 -6.68 2.82
CA LEU A 24 8.66 -5.75 3.67
C LEU A 24 10.10 -6.20 3.91
N SER A 25 10.40 -7.49 3.81
CA SER A 25 11.77 -8.00 3.99
C SER A 25 12.63 -7.64 2.77
N PRO A 26 13.82 -7.05 2.97
CA PRO A 26 14.72 -6.74 1.86
C PRO A 26 15.09 -8.01 1.07
N PRO A 27 15.18 -7.93 -0.26
CA PRO A 27 15.69 -9.01 -1.09
C PRO A 27 17.05 -9.50 -0.61
N ARG A 28 17.16 -10.80 -0.34
CA ARG A 28 18.44 -11.50 -0.15
C ARG A 28 18.62 -12.54 -1.26
N PRO A 29 19.85 -12.81 -1.71
CA PRO A 29 20.12 -13.97 -2.55
C PRO A 29 19.56 -15.22 -1.82
N ASP A 30 18.74 -16.02 -2.49
CA ASP A 30 18.09 -17.24 -1.98
C ASP A 30 16.93 -17.11 -0.97
N ASP A 31 16.30 -15.94 -0.82
CA ASP A 31 15.21 -15.80 0.15
C ASP A 31 13.88 -16.49 -0.20
N GLY A 32 13.72 -17.03 -1.41
CA GLY A 32 12.47 -17.66 -1.90
C GLY A 32 11.25 -16.72 -1.95
N ARG A 33 11.39 -15.46 -1.53
CA ARG A 33 10.30 -14.48 -1.35
C ARG A 33 10.04 -13.63 -2.58
N ARG A 34 10.80 -13.85 -3.66
CA ARG A 34 10.61 -13.16 -4.94
C ARG A 34 9.17 -13.27 -5.44
N ARG A 35 8.57 -14.47 -5.39
CA ARG A 35 7.18 -14.69 -5.81
C ARG A 35 6.18 -13.85 -5.01
N TRP A 36 6.41 -13.68 -3.70
CA TRP A 36 5.55 -12.86 -2.83
C TRP A 36 5.68 -11.36 -3.14
N ARG A 37 6.89 -10.89 -3.44
CA ARG A 37 7.12 -9.51 -3.91
C ARG A 37 6.45 -9.25 -5.25
N ASP A 38 6.62 -10.15 -6.21
CA ASP A 38 6.00 -10.03 -7.53
C ASP A 38 4.46 -10.05 -7.42
N LEU A 39 3.92 -10.91 -6.54
CA LEU A 39 2.48 -10.95 -6.25
C LEU A 39 1.98 -9.65 -5.61
N TYR A 40 2.71 -9.09 -4.64
CA TYR A 40 2.37 -7.81 -4.02
C TYR A 40 2.36 -6.67 -5.05
N VAL A 41 3.35 -6.63 -5.93
CA VAL A 41 3.43 -5.67 -7.04
C VAL A 41 2.25 -5.83 -8.00
N GLY A 42 1.94 -7.07 -8.37
CA GLY A 42 0.77 -7.40 -9.18
C GLY A 42 -0.53 -6.95 -8.51
N CYS A 43 -0.69 -7.15 -7.20
CA CYS A 43 -1.86 -6.71 -6.46
C CYS A 43 -2.01 -5.18 -6.49
N ILE A 44 -0.92 -4.44 -6.24
CA ILE A 44 -0.94 -2.97 -6.33
C ILE A 44 -1.27 -2.51 -7.75
N ALA A 45 -0.68 -3.11 -8.78
CA ALA A 45 -0.95 -2.76 -10.16
C ALA A 45 -2.43 -2.99 -10.52
N ILE A 46 -3.00 -4.13 -10.13
CA ILE A 46 -4.42 -4.43 -10.35
C ILE A 46 -5.32 -3.46 -9.58
N LEU A 47 -4.97 -3.10 -8.34
CA LEU A 47 -5.71 -2.11 -7.56
C LEU A 47 -5.73 -0.74 -8.25
N ILE A 48 -4.60 -0.28 -8.76
CA ILE A 48 -4.47 0.99 -9.49
C ILE A 48 -5.32 0.95 -10.77
N VAL A 49 -5.14 -0.08 -11.60
CA VAL A 49 -5.86 -0.23 -12.88
C VAL A 49 -7.36 -0.37 -12.65
N GLY A 50 -7.76 -1.20 -11.69
CA GLY A 50 -9.16 -1.41 -11.34
C GLY A 50 -9.83 -0.13 -10.84
N MET A 51 -9.13 0.65 -10.01
CA MET A 51 -9.64 1.94 -9.55
C MET A 51 -9.81 2.93 -10.69
N VAL A 52 -8.82 3.07 -11.57
CA VAL A 52 -8.94 3.95 -12.76
C VAL A 52 -10.11 3.52 -13.64
N ALA A 53 -10.26 2.22 -13.90
CA ALA A 53 -11.37 1.69 -14.69
C ALA A 53 -12.74 2.00 -14.06
N LEU A 54 -12.89 1.81 -12.74
CA LEU A 54 -14.10 2.13 -11.98
C LEU A 54 -14.42 3.62 -12.06
N VAL A 55 -13.42 4.49 -11.85
CA VAL A 55 -13.59 5.94 -11.87
C VAL A 55 -14.01 6.43 -13.26
N VAL A 56 -13.38 5.92 -14.32
CA VAL A 56 -13.74 6.28 -15.71
C VAL A 56 -15.13 5.79 -16.07
N TYR A 57 -15.52 4.59 -15.61
CA TYR A 57 -16.83 4.00 -15.91
C TYR A 57 -17.98 4.72 -15.18
N ASP A 58 -17.84 4.99 -13.88
CA ASP A 58 -18.91 5.58 -13.04
C ASP A 58 -18.82 7.13 -12.96
N TRP A 59 -17.91 7.79 -13.70
CA TRP A 59 -17.61 9.23 -13.54
C TRP A 59 -18.84 10.13 -13.59
N ALA A 60 -19.75 9.88 -14.54
CA ALA A 60 -20.94 10.68 -14.76
C ALA A 60 -21.98 10.52 -13.64
N GLU A 61 -22.03 9.36 -13.00
CA GLU A 61 -23.00 9.03 -11.94
C GLU A 61 -22.48 9.34 -10.52
N LEU A 62 -21.18 9.60 -10.38
CA LEU A 62 -20.57 9.96 -9.11
C LEU A 62 -20.98 11.37 -8.66
N ASP A 63 -21.56 11.46 -7.47
CA ASP A 63 -21.79 12.72 -6.77
C ASP A 63 -20.46 13.42 -6.41
N THR A 64 -20.51 14.73 -6.18
CA THR A 64 -19.36 15.60 -5.95
C THR A 64 -18.48 15.11 -4.80
N ALA A 65 -19.10 14.66 -3.69
CA ALA A 65 -18.36 14.11 -2.55
C ALA A 65 -17.59 12.84 -2.92
N ALA A 66 -18.18 11.95 -3.72
CA ALA A 66 -17.55 10.73 -4.17
C ALA A 66 -16.39 11.02 -5.13
N ARG A 67 -16.54 12.00 -6.04
CA ARG A 67 -15.45 12.43 -6.94
C ARG A 67 -14.23 12.93 -6.18
N VAL A 68 -14.43 13.72 -5.12
CA VAL A 68 -13.32 14.19 -4.26
C VAL A 68 -12.62 13.02 -3.58
N ALA A 69 -13.37 12.07 -3.02
CA ALA A 69 -12.80 10.88 -2.39
C ALA A 69 -11.99 10.02 -3.40
N PHE A 70 -12.55 9.76 -4.59
CA PHE A 70 -11.87 9.00 -5.64
C PHE A 70 -10.65 9.74 -6.20
N ALA A 71 -10.67 11.07 -6.30
CA ALA A 71 -9.50 11.85 -6.69
C ALA A 71 -8.38 11.71 -5.66
N GLY A 72 -8.71 11.77 -4.36
CA GLY A 72 -7.74 11.54 -3.27
C GLY A 72 -7.15 10.13 -3.30
N LEU A 73 -7.99 9.11 -3.49
CA LEU A 73 -7.55 7.72 -3.62
C LEU A 73 -6.71 7.50 -4.89
N GLY A 74 -7.07 8.16 -6.00
CA GLY A 74 -6.30 8.16 -7.25
C GLY A 74 -4.91 8.78 -7.07
N GLY A 75 -4.82 9.90 -6.36
CA GLY A 75 -3.55 10.52 -5.98
C GLY A 75 -2.70 9.58 -5.11
N LEU A 76 -3.31 8.94 -4.11
CA LEU A 76 -2.65 7.95 -3.26
C LEU A 76 -2.12 6.76 -4.08
N ALA A 77 -2.94 6.23 -4.98
CA ALA A 77 -2.59 5.13 -5.88
C ALA A 77 -1.41 5.49 -6.79
N ALA A 78 -1.38 6.72 -7.34
CA ALA A 78 -0.26 7.21 -8.13
C ALA A 78 1.04 7.29 -7.30
N ILE A 79 0.96 7.81 -6.06
CA ILE A 79 2.12 7.85 -5.14
C ILE A 79 2.58 6.44 -4.80
N MET A 80 1.67 5.50 -4.55
CA MET A 80 2.01 4.10 -4.29
C MET A 80 2.76 3.47 -5.46
N GLY A 81 2.26 3.66 -6.70
CA GLY A 81 2.93 3.19 -7.91
C GLY A 81 4.33 3.79 -8.08
N PHE A 82 4.46 5.10 -7.87
CA PHE A 82 5.76 5.78 -7.93
C PHE A 82 6.76 5.26 -6.89
N ARG A 83 6.32 5.05 -5.65
CA ARG A 83 7.19 4.54 -4.58
C ARG A 83 7.57 3.08 -4.81
N LEU A 84 6.66 2.27 -5.34
CA LEU A 84 6.94 0.88 -5.69
C LEU A 84 7.97 0.79 -6.83
N TRP A 85 7.83 1.63 -7.85
CA TRP A 85 8.81 1.75 -8.93
C TRP A 85 10.20 2.16 -8.40
N ARG A 86 10.25 3.15 -7.50
CA ARG A 86 11.51 3.53 -6.82
C ARG A 86 12.10 2.39 -5.99
N ALA A 87 11.29 1.64 -5.24
CA ALA A 87 11.76 0.50 -4.47
C ALA A 87 12.41 -0.57 -5.35
N HIS A 88 11.81 -0.86 -6.52
CA HIS A 88 12.40 -1.78 -7.50
C HIS A 88 13.72 -1.28 -8.08
N ARG A 89 13.79 0.02 -8.40
CA ARG A 89 15.01 0.64 -8.92
C ARG A 89 16.13 0.61 -7.88
N GLU A 90 15.85 0.96 -6.63
CA GLU A 90 16.82 0.91 -5.53
C GLU A 90 17.29 -0.51 -5.21
N ALA A 91 16.41 -1.51 -5.31
CA ALA A 91 16.79 -2.92 -5.15
C ALA A 91 17.67 -3.43 -6.31
N SER A 92 17.56 -2.81 -7.49
CA SER A 92 18.38 -3.16 -8.66
C SER A 92 19.74 -2.48 -8.62
N ASP A 93 19.78 -1.20 -8.26
CA ASP A 93 21.00 -0.39 -8.22
C ASP A 93 21.86 -0.66 -6.96
N GLN A 94 21.26 -1.26 -5.93
CA GLN A 94 21.87 -1.61 -4.62
C GLN A 94 22.82 -0.55 -4.02
N PRO A 95 22.50 0.76 -4.04
CA PRO A 95 23.37 1.79 -3.50
C PRO A 95 23.55 1.67 -1.97
N HIS A 96 24.57 2.28 -1.37
CA HIS A 96 24.72 2.27 0.10
C HIS A 96 23.43 2.70 0.82
N GLY A 97 23.00 1.87 1.79
CA GLY A 97 21.76 2.07 2.55
C GLY A 97 20.45 1.76 1.78
N TRP A 98 20.52 1.08 0.63
CA TRP A 98 19.34 0.75 -0.19
C TRP A 98 18.25 -0.01 0.58
N GLN A 99 18.61 -0.90 1.51
CA GLN A 99 17.64 -1.68 2.28
C GLN A 99 16.71 -0.80 3.13
N ARG A 100 17.26 0.26 3.75
CA ARG A 100 16.47 1.18 4.58
C ARG A 100 15.48 1.97 3.74
N ARG A 101 15.91 2.46 2.56
CA ARG A 101 15.05 3.19 1.62
C ARG A 101 13.99 2.29 0.99
N TYR A 102 14.37 1.07 0.61
CA TYR A 102 13.43 0.03 0.15
C TYR A 102 12.32 -0.22 1.19
N ILE A 103 12.70 -0.46 2.46
CA ILE A 103 11.72 -0.67 3.54
C ILE A 103 10.82 0.56 3.67
N ASP A 104 11.34 1.77 3.59
CA ASP A 104 10.53 2.99 3.68
C ASP A 104 9.52 3.14 2.53
N HIS A 105 9.92 2.77 1.32
CA HIS A 105 9.03 2.77 0.17
C HIS A 105 7.94 1.70 0.28
N VAL A 106 8.30 0.46 0.59
CA VAL A 106 7.34 -0.65 0.71
C VAL A 106 6.41 -0.43 1.91
N PHE A 107 6.95 0.02 3.05
CA PHE A 107 6.17 0.28 4.25
C PHE A 107 5.11 1.36 4.03
N PHE A 108 5.46 2.43 3.31
CA PHE A 108 4.47 3.44 2.95
C PHE A 108 3.36 2.85 2.10
N THR A 109 3.70 2.08 1.05
CA THR A 109 2.68 1.44 0.21
C THR A 109 1.77 0.52 1.02
N TYR A 110 2.34 -0.22 1.98
CA TYR A 110 1.59 -1.11 2.86
C TYR A 110 0.60 -0.35 3.77
N VAL A 111 1.05 0.72 4.40
CA VAL A 111 0.21 1.59 5.24
C VAL A 111 -0.89 2.26 4.41
N SER A 112 -0.55 2.77 3.22
CA SER A 112 -1.53 3.36 2.31
C SER A 112 -2.59 2.35 1.87
N LEU A 113 -2.23 1.08 1.70
CA LEU A 113 -3.16 0.02 1.32
C LEU A 113 -4.16 -0.26 2.45
N TRP A 114 -3.71 -0.26 3.71
CA TRP A 114 -4.60 -0.31 4.88
C TRP A 114 -5.56 0.89 4.95
N ILE A 115 -5.06 2.10 4.71
CA ILE A 115 -5.90 3.31 4.69
C ILE A 115 -6.98 3.19 3.60
N GLY A 116 -6.59 2.80 2.38
CA GLY A 116 -7.54 2.63 1.27
C GLY A 116 -8.60 1.58 1.57
N LEU A 117 -8.22 0.46 2.18
CA LEU A 117 -9.14 -0.62 2.56
C LEU A 117 -10.14 -0.19 3.64
N LEU A 118 -9.67 0.55 4.66
CA LEU A 118 -10.49 0.93 5.82
C LEU A 118 -11.30 2.22 5.60
N ILE A 119 -10.93 3.06 4.63
CA ILE A 119 -11.70 4.26 4.27
C ILE A 119 -13.08 3.89 3.72
N VAL A 120 -13.19 2.82 2.92
CA VAL A 120 -14.47 2.42 2.31
C VAL A 120 -15.55 2.12 3.36
N PRO A 121 -15.33 1.24 4.36
CA PRO A 121 -16.32 1.04 5.42
C PRO A 121 -16.50 2.28 6.31
N ALA A 122 -15.46 3.09 6.53
CA ALA A 122 -15.57 4.34 7.29
C ALA A 122 -16.51 5.35 6.63
N LEU A 123 -16.50 5.44 5.29
CA LEU A 123 -17.42 6.29 4.52
C LEU A 123 -18.88 5.84 4.63
N ASN A 124 -19.11 4.56 4.91
CA ASN A 124 -20.46 3.98 5.06
C ASN A 124 -21.01 4.09 6.49
N THR A 125 -20.33 4.83 7.38
CA THR A 125 -20.81 5.07 8.74
C THR A 125 -21.71 6.31 8.82
N PRO A 126 -22.52 6.49 9.88
CA PRO A 126 -23.39 7.65 10.02
C PRO A 126 -22.65 9.00 10.12
N ALA A 127 -21.36 8.98 10.47
CA ALA A 127 -20.54 10.17 10.68
C ALA A 127 -19.19 10.05 9.94
N PRO A 128 -19.18 10.03 8.59
CA PRO A 128 -17.99 9.79 7.80
C PRO A 128 -16.91 10.86 8.01
N GLN A 129 -17.30 12.11 8.26
CA GLN A 129 -16.41 13.23 8.57
C GLN A 129 -15.56 13.02 9.84
N VAL A 130 -15.97 12.14 10.75
CA VAL A 130 -15.21 11.79 11.96
C VAL A 130 -14.52 10.43 11.81
N ALA A 131 -15.22 9.45 11.23
CA ALA A 131 -14.71 8.09 11.08
C ALA A 131 -13.45 8.04 10.19
N VAL A 132 -13.44 8.78 9.07
CA VAL A 132 -12.30 8.79 8.14
C VAL A 132 -11.03 9.34 8.80
N PRO A 133 -11.02 10.53 9.44
CA PRO A 133 -9.84 11.00 10.16
C PRO A 133 -9.34 10.03 11.24
N ILE A 134 -10.25 9.44 12.02
CA ILE A 134 -9.87 8.48 13.08
C ILE A 134 -9.15 7.26 12.49
N VAL A 135 -9.70 6.68 11.42
CA VAL A 135 -9.08 5.54 10.73
C VAL A 135 -7.70 5.91 10.18
N VAL A 136 -7.58 7.07 9.54
CA VAL A 136 -6.29 7.54 9.00
C VAL A 136 -5.26 7.68 10.12
N LEU A 137 -5.62 8.34 11.22
CA LEU A 137 -4.73 8.55 12.36
C LEU A 137 -4.34 7.24 13.03
N ALA A 138 -5.29 6.32 13.22
CA ALA A 138 -5.04 5.01 13.81
C ALA A 138 -4.05 4.20 12.96
N VAL A 139 -4.29 4.11 11.64
CA VAL A 139 -3.43 3.36 10.72
C VAL A 139 -2.03 3.98 10.62
N LEU A 140 -1.92 5.30 10.51
CA LEU A 140 -0.65 6.01 10.49
C LEU A 140 0.13 5.83 11.81
N GLY A 141 -0.56 5.95 12.95
CA GLY A 141 0.04 5.79 14.27
C GLY A 141 0.56 4.36 14.49
N THR A 142 -0.29 3.36 14.27
CA THR A 142 0.10 1.94 14.37
C THR A 142 1.23 1.62 13.40
N GLY A 143 1.14 2.11 12.16
CA GLY A 143 2.17 1.93 11.16
C GLY A 143 3.52 2.52 11.62
N HIS A 144 3.54 3.78 12.03
CA HIS A 144 4.77 4.45 12.47
C HIS A 144 5.46 3.72 13.62
N VAL A 145 4.69 3.24 14.61
CA VAL A 145 5.20 2.46 15.74
C VAL A 145 5.80 1.13 15.27
N LEU A 146 5.11 0.40 14.39
CA LEU A 146 5.59 -0.89 13.87
C LEU A 146 6.87 -0.73 13.03
N LEU A 147 6.93 0.28 12.15
CA LEU A 147 8.12 0.57 11.35
C LEU A 147 9.31 0.90 12.24
N THR A 148 9.11 1.75 13.26
CA THR A 148 10.18 2.16 14.16
C THR A 148 10.72 0.98 14.95
N ARG A 149 9.84 0.07 15.41
CA ARG A 149 10.24 -1.18 16.06
C ARG A 149 10.99 -2.11 15.11
N TYR A 150 10.49 -2.30 13.89
CA TYR A 150 11.11 -3.17 12.90
C TYR A 150 12.51 -2.68 12.48
N LYS A 151 12.66 -1.38 12.21
CA LYS A 151 13.96 -0.78 11.89
C LYS A 151 14.96 -0.95 13.03
N ARG A 152 14.53 -0.78 14.29
CA ARG A 152 15.40 -1.03 15.45
C ARG A 152 15.83 -2.50 15.49
N GLY A 153 14.93 -3.45 15.27
CA GLY A 153 15.28 -4.88 15.27
C GLY A 153 16.26 -5.29 14.17
N VAL A 154 16.02 -4.86 12.93
CA VAL A 154 16.85 -5.24 11.77
C VAL A 154 18.21 -4.55 11.79
N LEU A 155 18.26 -3.24 12.06
CA LEU A 155 19.52 -2.48 12.06
C LEU A 155 20.42 -2.81 13.27
N SER A 156 19.86 -3.36 14.35
CA SER A 156 20.67 -3.86 15.47
C SER A 156 21.40 -5.16 15.14
N HIS A 157 20.89 -5.93 14.18
CA HIS A 157 21.47 -7.22 13.78
C HIS A 157 22.66 -7.06 12.83
N ASP A 158 22.69 -6.00 12.02
CA ASP A 158 23.81 -5.68 11.11
C ASP A 158 24.97 -4.94 11.81
N ALA A 159 24.82 -4.55 13.08
CA ALA A 159 25.81 -3.79 13.85
C ALA A 159 26.72 -4.68 14.73
N GLN A 160 26.59 -6.01 14.68
CA GLN A 160 27.57 -6.91 15.31
C GLN A 160 28.68 -7.26 14.31
N PRO A 161 29.90 -6.71 14.47
CA PRO A 161 31.05 -7.26 13.78
C PRO A 161 31.31 -8.68 14.31
N THR A 162 31.29 -9.65 13.41
CA THR A 162 31.95 -10.95 13.61
C THR A 162 33.46 -10.77 13.62
#